data_AF-A0A816NCV2-F1
#
_entry.id   AF-A0A816NCV2-F1
#
_cell.length_a   1.000
_cell.length_b   1.000
_cell.length_c   1.000
_cell.angle_alpha   90.00
_cell.angle_beta   90.00
_cell.angle_gamma   90.00
#
_symmetry.space_group_name_H-M   'P 1'
#
loop_
_entity.id
_entity.type
_entity.pdbx_description
1 polymer ?
#
loop_
_entity_poly.entity_id
_entity_poly.type
_entity_poly.pdbx_seq_one_letter_code
_entity_poly.pdbx_strand_id
1 'polypeptide(L)'
;MKSKDIQKVVKTKYGNGDGPMKIYRDLAGVVSLKTIKLWIKMINNTGSINLSPPPDRPRIARTKANILKAKWGLNRKKQVSKRKLTVEMNI
;
A
#
# COMPACT_ATOMS: atom_id res chain seq x y z
N MET A 1 -20.81 5.83 -11.44
CA MET A 1 -19.70 5.98 -12.42
C MET A 1 -18.78 4.79 -12.31
N LYS A 2 -18.42 4.11 -13.41
CA LYS A 2 -17.56 2.91 -13.34
C LYS A 2 -16.10 3.34 -13.19
N SER A 3 -15.24 2.46 -12.66
CA SER A 3 -13.83 2.78 -12.37
C SER A 3 -13.03 3.23 -13.61
N LYS A 4 -13.36 2.70 -14.79
CA LYS A 4 -12.77 3.10 -16.08
C LYS A 4 -13.12 4.54 -16.46
N ASP A 5 -14.34 4.98 -16.17
CA ASP A 5 -14.81 6.33 -16.49
C ASP A 5 -14.04 7.36 -15.65
N ILE A 6 -13.86 7.07 -14.35
CA ILE A 6 -13.08 7.91 -13.43
C ILE A 6 -11.63 8.07 -13.93
N GLN A 7 -10.99 6.98 -14.38
CA GLN A 7 -9.63 7.02 -14.90
C GLN A 7 -9.53 7.88 -16.17
N LYS A 8 -10.50 7.77 -17.07
CA LYS A 8 -10.57 8.59 -18.29
C LYS A 8 -10.69 10.07 -17.93
N VAL A 9 -11.57 10.41 -16.99
CA VAL A 9 -11.75 11.80 -16.51
C VAL A 9 -10.45 12.35 -15.91
N VAL A 10 -9.77 11.59 -15.04
CA VAL A 10 -8.48 12.01 -14.46
C VAL A 10 -7.44 12.25 -15.55
N LYS A 11 -7.32 11.33 -16.51
CA LYS A 11 -6.36 11.44 -17.61
C LYS A 11 -6.64 12.66 -18.50
N THR A 12 -7.91 12.89 -18.86
CA THR A 12 -8.30 14.04 -19.67
C THR A 12 -8.05 15.36 -18.95
N LYS A 13 -8.47 15.50 -17.68
CA LYS A 13 -8.25 16.72 -16.90
C LYS A 13 -6.77 17.02 -16.70
N TYR A 14 -5.97 16.00 -16.38
CA TYR A 14 -4.53 16.17 -16.24
C TYR A 14 -3.87 16.55 -17.58
N GLY A 15 -4.30 15.96 -18.70
CA GLY A 15 -3.85 16.34 -20.04
C GLY A 15 -4.20 17.79 -20.42
N ASN A 16 -5.30 18.32 -19.87
CA ASN A 16 -5.69 19.73 -20.02
C ASN A 16 -4.90 20.69 -19.09
N GLY A 17 -3.94 20.17 -18.31
CA GLY A 17 -3.11 20.96 -17.39
C GLY A 17 -3.72 21.17 -16.00
N ASP A 18 -4.81 20.48 -15.65
CA ASP A 18 -5.41 20.61 -14.32
C ASP A 18 -4.51 19.98 -13.24
N GLY A 19 -4.29 20.73 -12.17
CA GLY A 19 -3.56 20.26 -11.01
C GLY A 19 -4.32 19.17 -10.21
N PRO A 20 -3.61 18.32 -9.45
CA PRO A 20 -4.19 17.21 -8.68
C PRO A 20 -5.32 17.62 -7.72
N MET A 21 -5.21 18.81 -7.11
CA MET A 21 -6.20 19.32 -6.17
C MET A 21 -7.51 19.72 -6.87
N LYS A 22 -7.42 20.27 -8.08
CA LYS A 22 -8.58 20.65 -8.90
C LYS A 22 -9.32 19.40 -9.36
N ILE A 23 -8.59 18.41 -9.88
CA ILE A 23 -9.14 17.10 -10.26
C ILE A 23 -9.85 16.42 -9.07
N TYR A 24 -9.27 16.49 -7.87
CA TYR A 24 -9.88 15.94 -6.66
C TYR A 24 -11.22 16.61 -6.31
N ARG A 25 -11.28 17.94 -6.40
CA ARG A 25 -12.51 18.72 -6.16
C ARG A 25 -13.56 18.42 -7.22
N ASP A 26 -13.16 18.35 -8.49
CA ASP A 26 -14.07 18.06 -9.61
C ASP A 26 -14.65 16.64 -9.55
N LEU A 27 -13.92 15.71 -8.94
CA LEU A 27 -14.40 14.36 -8.66
C LEU A 27 -15.20 14.28 -7.36
N ALA A 28 -15.48 15.38 -6.68
CA ALA A 28 -16.23 15.45 -5.42
C ALA A 28 -15.74 14.43 -4.36
N GLY A 29 -14.44 14.12 -4.33
CA GLY A 29 -13.88 13.15 -3.40
C GLY A 29 -14.21 11.67 -3.68
N VAL A 30 -14.80 11.35 -4.85
CA VAL A 30 -15.04 9.94 -5.30
C VAL A 30 -13.76 9.11 -5.24
N VAL A 31 -12.61 9.75 -5.41
CA VAL A 31 -11.29 9.12 -5.27
C VAL A 31 -10.44 9.94 -4.31
N SER A 32 -9.67 9.26 -3.46
CA SER A 32 -8.74 9.95 -2.55
C SER A 32 -7.70 10.76 -3.33
N LEU A 33 -7.30 11.90 -2.77
CA LEU A 33 -6.23 12.74 -3.34
C LEU A 33 -4.92 11.96 -3.52
N LYS A 34 -4.64 11.00 -2.63
CA LYS A 34 -3.46 10.13 -2.71
C LYS A 34 -3.50 9.26 -3.97
N THR A 35 -4.66 8.71 -4.30
CA THR A 35 -4.86 7.90 -5.51
C THR A 35 -4.67 8.75 -6.76
N ILE A 36 -5.22 9.99 -6.78
CA ILE A 36 -5.07 10.91 -7.92
C ILE A 36 -3.59 11.26 -8.14
N LYS A 37 -2.85 11.60 -7.08
CA LYS A 37 -1.40 11.84 -7.16
C LYS A 37 -0.64 10.63 -7.68
N LEU A 38 -1.01 9.42 -7.25
CA LEU A 38 -0.40 8.18 -7.72
C LEU A 38 -0.64 7.98 -9.22
N TRP A 39 -1.88 8.17 -9.68
CA TRP A 39 -2.25 8.04 -11.09
C TRP A 39 -1.56 9.07 -11.97
N ILE A 40 -1.43 10.31 -11.52
CA ILE A 40 -0.65 11.34 -12.21
C ILE A 40 0.81 10.90 -12.37
N LYS A 41 1.42 10.36 -11.30
CA LYS A 41 2.78 9.81 -11.37
C LYS A 41 2.89 8.65 -12.37
N MET A 42 1.88 7.79 -12.44
CA MET A 42 1.83 6.70 -13.43
C MET A 42 1.68 7.23 -14.86
N ILE A 43 0.84 8.26 -15.07
CA ILE A 43 0.69 8.92 -16.38
C ILE A 43 2.02 9.52 -16.83
N ASN A 44 2.77 10.19 -15.94
CA ASN A 44 4.07 10.76 -16.28
C ASN A 44 5.12 9.69 -16.63
N ASN A 45 5.05 8.52 -15.99
CA ASN A 45 6.02 7.45 -16.21
C ASN A 45 5.71 6.55 -17.42
N THR A 46 4.42 6.29 -17.68
CA THR A 46 3.99 5.21 -18.59
C THR A 46 2.90 5.67 -19.56
N GLY A 47 2.41 6.92 -19.47
CA GLY A 47 1.31 7.45 -20.30
C GLY A 47 -0.06 6.84 -20.01
N SER A 48 -0.16 5.93 -19.03
CA SER A 48 -1.38 5.17 -18.72
C SER A 48 -1.50 4.87 -17.22
N ILE A 49 -2.73 4.64 -16.77
CA ILE A 49 -3.04 4.23 -15.39
C ILE A 49 -3.19 2.70 -15.40
N ASN A 50 -2.10 1.99 -15.09
CA ASN A 50 -2.13 0.53 -14.96
C ASN A 50 -2.39 0.15 -13.50
N LEU A 51 -3.59 -0.33 -13.21
CA LEU A 51 -3.96 -0.83 -11.87
C LEU A 51 -3.49 -2.27 -11.61
N SER A 52 -2.86 -2.91 -12.60
CA SER A 52 -2.26 -4.23 -12.39
C SER A 52 -1.16 -4.12 -11.33
N PRO A 53 -1.10 -5.07 -10.38
CA PRO A 53 0.04 -5.14 -9.47
C PRO A 53 1.34 -5.24 -10.29
N PRO A 54 2.43 -4.58 -9.86
CA PRO A 54 3.70 -4.67 -10.57
C PRO A 54 4.14 -6.13 -10.68
N PRO A 55 4.68 -6.56 -11.83
CA PRO A 55 5.02 -7.95 -12.10
C PRO A 55 6.03 -8.53 -11.09
N ASP A 56 6.89 -7.68 -10.51
CA ASP A 56 8.02 -8.11 -9.68
C ASP A 56 7.71 -8.38 -8.21
N ARG A 57 6.45 -8.22 -7.77
CA ARG A 57 6.06 -8.54 -6.38
C ARG A 57 4.94 -9.57 -6.36
N PRO A 58 5.26 -10.86 -6.54
CA PRO A 58 4.29 -11.91 -6.31
C PRO A 58 3.76 -11.79 -4.89
N ARG A 59 2.43 -11.68 -4.77
CA ARG A 59 1.69 -11.69 -3.49
C ARG A 59 2.15 -12.85 -2.59
N ILE A 60 2.53 -13.96 -3.23
CA ILE A 60 3.10 -15.18 -2.63
C ILE A 60 4.37 -14.89 -1.82
N ALA A 61 5.29 -14.03 -2.29
CA ALA A 61 6.55 -13.75 -1.58
C ALA A 61 6.32 -13.00 -0.26
N ARG A 62 5.44 -11.98 -0.26
CA ARG A 62 4.99 -11.33 0.99
C ARG A 62 4.33 -12.31 1.94
N THR A 63 3.54 -13.24 1.40
CA THR A 63 2.82 -14.25 2.19
C THR A 63 3.79 -15.24 2.82
N LYS A 64 4.80 -15.73 2.08
CA LYS A 64 5.86 -16.61 2.62
C LYS A 64 6.65 -15.94 3.74
N ALA A 65 7.09 -14.70 3.54
CA ALA A 65 7.83 -13.95 4.56
C ALA A 65 6.99 -13.71 5.82
N ASN A 66 5.71 -13.36 5.68
CA ASN A 66 4.80 -13.17 6.80
C ASN A 66 4.48 -14.48 7.53
N ILE A 67 4.28 -15.58 6.80
CA ILE A 67 4.09 -16.93 7.38
C ILE A 67 5.33 -17.35 8.16
N LEU A 68 6.53 -17.13 7.60
CA LEU A 68 7.78 -17.40 8.31
C LEU A 68 7.87 -16.54 9.56
N LYS A 69 7.68 -15.23 9.48
CA LYS A 69 7.71 -14.33 10.64
C LYS A 69 6.72 -14.77 11.73
N ALA A 70 5.51 -15.18 11.36
CA ALA A 70 4.50 -15.68 12.29
C ALA A 70 4.92 -17.01 12.95
N LYS A 71 5.43 -17.98 12.17
CA LYS A 71 5.97 -19.24 12.70
C LYS A 71 7.14 -19.01 13.66
N TRP A 72 8.06 -18.12 13.32
CA TRP A 72 9.17 -17.73 14.18
C TRP A 72 8.69 -17.05 15.46
N GLY A 73 7.63 -16.23 15.39
CA GLY A 73 7.01 -15.61 16.56
C GLY A 73 6.35 -16.62 17.51
N LEU A 74 5.62 -17.60 16.96
CA LEU A 74 5.00 -18.68 17.74
C LEU A 74 6.03 -19.60 18.40
N ASN A 75 7.12 -19.90 17.69
CA ASN A 75 8.19 -20.77 18.19
C ASN A 75 9.21 -20.04 19.08
N ARG A 76 9.11 -18.71 19.22
CA ARG A 76 10.00 -17.95 20.09
C ARG A 76 9.62 -18.20 21.54
N LYS A 77 10.46 -18.97 22.27
CA LYS A 77 10.36 -19.03 23.74
C LYS A 77 10.32 -17.60 24.27
N LYS A 78 9.31 -17.27 25.08
CA LYS A 78 9.22 -15.98 25.76
C LYS A 78 10.52 -15.81 26.55
N GLN A 79 11.28 -14.77 26.26
CA GLN A 79 12.40 -14.40 27.12
C GLN A 79 11.82 -14.00 28.47
N VAL A 80 11.98 -14.88 29.45
CA VAL A 80 11.72 -14.55 30.85
C VAL A 80 12.80 -13.58 31.30
N SER A 81 12.39 -12.50 31.94
CA SER A 81 13.31 -11.55 32.56
C SER A 81 14.26 -12.32 33.49
N LYS A 82 15.56 -12.01 33.43
CA LYS A 82 16.56 -12.60 34.34
C LYS A 82 16.14 -12.50 35.80
N ARG A 83 15.49 -11.39 36.18
CA ARG A 83 14.93 -11.18 37.54
C ARG A 83 13.89 -12.22 37.93
N LYS A 84 13.07 -12.67 36.98
CA LYS A 84 12.03 -13.67 37.25
C LYS A 84 12.64 -15.06 37.43
N LEU A 85 13.71 -15.36 36.69
CA LEU A 85 14.49 -16.58 36.86
C LEU A 85 15.22 -16.61 38.20
N THR A 86 15.81 -15.50 38.68
CA THR A 86 16.45 -15.48 40.01
C THR A 86 15.45 -15.72 41.13
N VAL A 87 14.27 -15.11 41.06
CA VAL A 87 13.18 -15.33 42.03
C VAL A 87 12.68 -16.78 42.00
N GLU A 88 12.51 -17.39 40.82
CA GLU A 88 12.09 -18.80 40.72
C GLU A 88 13.20 -19.79 41.14
N MET A 89 14.47 -19.42 40.98
CA MET A 89 15.61 -20.26 41.35
C MET A 89 16.11 -20.03 42.79
N ASN A 90 15.49 -19.10 43.55
CA ASN A 90 15.91 -18.75 44.92
C ASN A 90 17.42 -18.44 45.03
N ILE A 91 17.96 -17.74 44.03
CA ILE A 91 19.33 -17.18 44.03
C ILE A 91 19.25 -15.68 44.27
#